data_AF-A0A7D9K7B0-F1
#
_entry.id   AF-A0A7D9K7B0-F1
#
_cell.length_a   1.000
_cell.length_b   1.000
_cell.length_c   1.000
_cell.angle_alpha   90.00
_cell.angle_beta   90.00
_cell.angle_gamma   90.00
#
_symmetry.space_group_name_H-M   'P 1'
#
loop_
_entity.id
_entity.type
_entity.pdbx_description
1 polymer ?
#
loop_
_entity_poly.entity_id
_entity_poly.type
_entity_poly.pdbx_seq_one_letter_code
_entity_poly.pdbx_strand_id
1 'polypeptide(L)'
;MVSAMDEAIGNITKTLKEKGLWNNTVLIFSTDNGGQVQNGGNYNWPLRGWKGSLWESGVRGVGFVNSPLLKNPGRVSHEMIHVSDWFPTLVKLAGGDLNGTKPLDGFNIWETINTGKPSPRTEILHNIDPGRVSWFYNWSAQAALRVGDWKLLTGFQSRHSQWIPPPNSSFNLSKENHYTNETKKINCLTLLTIQKSGMNCRLNIQRKCRNYCPDLKNTIKLRSL
;
A
#
# COMPACT_ATOMS: atom_id res chain seq x y z
N MET A 1 -9.69 21.36 9.11
CA MET A 1 -8.61 20.50 9.65
C MET A 1 -7.47 20.35 8.65
N VAL A 2 -7.69 19.81 7.45
CA VAL A 2 -6.61 19.64 6.45
C VAL A 2 -5.90 20.96 6.10
N SER A 3 -6.64 22.06 5.91
CA SER A 3 -6.02 23.38 5.64
C SER A 3 -5.13 23.88 6.78
N ALA A 4 -5.50 23.62 8.04
CA ALA A 4 -4.67 24.01 9.19
C ALA A 4 -3.40 23.15 9.30
N MET A 5 -3.48 21.86 8.96
CA MET A 5 -2.30 20.99 8.85
C MET A 5 -1.37 21.46 7.74
N ASP A 6 -1.92 21.84 6.58
CA ASP A 6 -1.15 22.39 5.45
C ASP A 6 -0.42 23.68 5.84
N GLU A 7 -1.12 24.62 6.49
CA GLU A 7 -0.51 25.84 7.04
C GLU A 7 0.60 25.52 8.05
N ALA A 8 0.40 24.55 8.93
CA ALA A 8 1.41 24.13 9.90
C ALA A 8 2.67 23.55 9.22
N ILE A 9 2.51 22.75 8.15
CA ILE A 9 3.65 22.28 7.34
C ILE A 9 4.36 23.46 6.66
N GLY A 10 3.59 24.43 6.17
CA GLY A 10 4.12 25.71 5.66
C GLY A 10 4.98 26.42 6.70
N ASN A 11 4.51 26.54 7.94
CA ASN A 11 5.25 27.15 9.03
C ASN A 11 6.55 26.39 9.36
N ILE A 12 6.50 25.06 9.44
CA ILE A 12 7.70 24.22 9.68
C ILE A 12 8.75 24.44 8.58
N THR A 13 8.34 24.35 7.32
CA THR A 13 9.27 24.51 6.18
C THR A 13 9.83 25.92 6.08
N LYS A 14 9.02 26.95 6.39
CA LYS A 14 9.48 28.33 6.49
C LYS A 14 10.54 28.50 7.56
N THR A 15 10.30 28.01 8.78
CA THR A 15 11.26 28.10 9.89
C THR A 15 12.58 27.37 9.56
N LEU A 16 12.52 26.19 8.95
CA LEU A 16 13.72 25.46 8.53
C LEU A 16 14.56 26.24 7.50
N LYS A 17 13.91 26.98 6.59
CA LYS A 17 14.58 27.86 5.62
C LYS A 17 15.20 29.08 6.29
N GLU A 18 14.45 29.78 7.15
CA GLU A 18 14.91 30.95 7.89
C GLU A 18 16.11 30.64 8.80
N LYS A 19 16.15 29.43 9.37
CA LYS A 19 17.27 28.95 10.19
C LYS A 19 18.44 28.37 9.39
N GLY A 20 18.38 28.39 8.05
CA GLY A 20 19.43 27.85 7.19
C GLY A 20 19.59 26.33 7.22
N LEU A 21 18.63 25.59 7.80
CA LEU A 21 18.67 24.13 7.94
C LEU A 21 18.11 23.39 6.72
N TRP A 22 17.31 24.08 5.90
CA TRP A 22 16.62 23.47 4.75
C TRP A 22 17.55 22.81 3.74
N ASN A 23 18.74 23.38 3.47
CA ASN A 23 19.67 22.86 2.47
C ASN A 23 20.16 21.43 2.77
N ASN A 24 20.05 20.98 4.02
CA ASN A 24 20.40 19.63 4.45
C ASN A 24 19.24 18.94 5.18
N THR A 25 17.99 19.27 4.81
CA THR A 25 16.79 18.64 5.37
C THR A 25 16.13 17.71 4.34
N VAL A 26 15.72 16.52 4.78
CA VAL A 26 14.79 15.65 4.04
C VAL A 26 13.43 15.70 4.72
N LEU A 27 12.46 16.37 4.11
CA LEU A 27 11.07 16.37 4.57
C LEU A 27 10.33 15.18 3.96
N ILE A 28 9.74 14.34 4.81
CA ILE A 28 8.90 13.22 4.41
C ILE A 28 7.50 13.47 4.98
N PHE A 29 6.49 13.45 4.11
CA PHE A 29 5.10 13.48 4.51
C PHE A 29 4.45 12.14 4.17
N SER A 30 3.68 11.56 5.08
CA SER A 30 2.94 10.32 4.87
C SER A 30 1.72 10.28 5.78
N THR A 31 0.61 9.72 5.29
CA THR A 31 -0.51 9.29 6.16
C THR A 31 -0.19 7.95 6.83
N ASP A 32 -0.91 7.63 7.91
CA ASP A 32 -0.83 6.34 8.63
C ASP A 32 -1.72 5.25 7.99
N ASN A 33 -2.87 5.65 7.47
CA ASN A 33 -3.86 4.80 6.81
C ASN A 33 -4.73 5.61 5.84
N GLY A 34 -5.62 4.91 5.14
CA GLY A 34 -6.73 5.53 4.41
C GLY A 34 -7.62 6.42 5.27
N GLY A 35 -8.25 7.43 4.66
CA GLY A 35 -9.19 8.31 5.35
C GLY A 35 -10.42 7.57 5.87
N GLN A 36 -11.00 8.01 6.98
CA GLN A 36 -12.26 7.47 7.51
C GLN A 36 -13.45 8.21 6.92
N VAL A 37 -14.28 7.52 6.13
CA VAL A 37 -15.35 8.17 5.34
C VAL A 37 -16.62 8.41 6.16
N GLN A 38 -16.92 7.55 7.14
CA GLN A 38 -18.15 7.63 7.93
C GLN A 38 -18.25 8.87 8.85
N ASN A 39 -17.11 9.46 9.21
CA ASN A 39 -17.05 10.57 10.16
C ASN A 39 -16.82 11.94 9.47
N GLY A 40 -17.22 12.05 8.21
CA GLY A 40 -17.37 13.33 7.51
C GLY A 40 -16.06 14.08 7.21
N GLY A 41 -15.60 14.03 5.96
CA GLY A 41 -14.58 14.94 5.43
C GLY A 41 -13.37 14.29 4.78
N ASN A 42 -13.22 12.97 4.87
CA ASN A 42 -12.15 12.24 4.17
C ASN A 42 -12.74 11.44 3.01
N TYR A 43 -12.24 11.70 1.80
CA TYR A 43 -12.61 10.96 0.59
C TYR A 43 -11.37 10.33 0.02
N ASN A 44 -11.44 9.04 -0.27
CA ASN A 44 -10.34 8.28 -0.83
C ASN A 44 -10.56 7.96 -2.31
N TRP A 45 -11.54 8.62 -2.94
CA TRP A 45 -11.85 8.46 -4.35
C TRP A 45 -10.61 8.73 -5.21
N PRO A 46 -10.32 7.92 -6.25
CA PRO A 46 -11.13 6.84 -6.81
C PRO A 46 -10.87 5.44 -6.20
N LEU A 47 -10.14 5.35 -5.10
CA LEU A 47 -9.76 4.06 -4.51
C LEU A 47 -10.93 3.41 -3.76
N ARG A 48 -10.99 2.08 -3.83
CA ARG A 48 -12.02 1.27 -3.14
C ARG A 48 -11.74 1.17 -1.65
N GLY A 49 -12.77 1.30 -0.82
CA GLY A 49 -12.74 1.04 0.62
C GLY A 49 -12.35 2.27 1.43
N TRP A 50 -11.98 2.07 2.70
CA TRP A 50 -11.46 3.13 3.58
C TRP A 50 -10.73 2.53 4.80
N LYS A 51 -10.41 3.39 5.79
CA LYS A 51 -9.74 3.01 7.05
C LYS A 51 -10.23 1.66 7.60
N GLY A 52 -9.29 0.80 7.98
CA GLY A 52 -9.56 -0.51 8.59
C GLY A 52 -9.86 -1.65 7.61
N SER A 53 -9.77 -1.40 6.30
CA SER A 53 -9.83 -2.42 5.26
C SER A 53 -8.47 -2.61 4.58
N LEU A 54 -8.22 -3.78 3.97
CA LEU A 54 -7.03 -3.99 3.13
C LEU A 54 -7.27 -3.66 1.64
N TRP A 55 -8.42 -3.05 1.32
CA TRP A 55 -8.62 -2.46 -0.01
C TRP A 55 -7.63 -1.30 -0.24
N GLU A 56 -7.37 -0.94 -1.50
CA GLU A 56 -6.36 0.08 -1.83
C GLU A 56 -6.55 1.36 -1.03
N SER A 57 -7.76 1.88 -0.89
CA SER A 57 -8.02 3.09 -0.12
C SER A 57 -7.60 3.00 1.35
N GLY A 58 -7.67 1.81 1.96
CA GLY A 58 -7.30 1.61 3.36
C GLY A 58 -5.79 1.59 3.60
N VAL A 59 -5.00 1.19 2.60
CA VAL A 59 -3.55 0.90 2.75
C VAL A 59 -2.64 1.69 1.81
N ARG A 60 -3.16 2.26 0.72
CA ARG A 60 -2.42 3.13 -0.20
C ARG A 60 -2.57 4.57 0.26
N GLY A 61 -1.55 5.04 0.98
CA GLY A 61 -1.54 6.37 1.59
C GLY A 61 -1.07 7.49 0.67
N VAL A 62 -1.46 8.72 1.01
CA VAL A 62 -0.82 9.94 0.51
C VAL A 62 0.58 10.03 1.11
N GLY A 63 1.58 10.31 0.28
CA GLY A 63 2.93 10.63 0.76
C GLY A 63 3.77 11.32 -0.30
N PHE A 64 4.75 12.09 0.15
CA PHE A 64 5.74 12.74 -0.71
C PHE A 64 7.06 12.99 0.05
N VAL A 65 8.13 13.22 -0.71
CA VAL A 65 9.42 13.66 -0.19
C VAL A 65 9.77 15.00 -0.82
N ASN A 66 10.20 15.95 0.00
CA ASN A 66 10.69 17.25 -0.45
C ASN A 66 12.04 17.53 0.21
N SER A 67 13.07 17.74 -0.61
CA SER A 67 14.42 18.03 -0.13
C SER A 67 15.24 18.67 -1.24
N PRO A 68 16.09 19.67 -0.92
CA PRO A 68 17.15 20.13 -1.83
C PRO A 68 18.16 19.03 -2.20
N LEU A 69 18.21 17.93 -1.44
CA LEU A 69 19.12 16.80 -1.67
C LEU A 69 18.62 15.84 -2.76
N LEU A 70 17.39 16.03 -3.28
CA LEU A 70 16.86 15.25 -4.39
C LEU A 70 17.55 15.63 -5.70
N LYS A 71 18.08 14.63 -6.42
CA LYS A 71 18.67 14.84 -7.76
C LYS A 71 17.59 15.08 -8.82
N ASN A 72 16.45 14.42 -8.69
CA ASN A 72 15.33 14.50 -9.64
C ASN A 72 14.03 15.00 -8.95
N PRO A 73 13.93 16.29 -8.55
CA PRO A 73 12.73 16.83 -7.94
C PRO A 73 11.57 16.99 -8.94
N GLY A 74 10.34 17.19 -8.44
CA GLY A 74 9.18 17.48 -9.29
C GLY A 74 8.65 16.29 -10.10
N ARG A 75 8.97 15.06 -9.69
CA ARG A 75 8.51 13.83 -10.36
C ARG A 75 7.45 13.09 -9.55
N VAL A 76 6.66 12.29 -10.26
CA VAL A 76 5.83 11.22 -9.67
C VAL A 76 6.62 9.91 -9.75
N SER A 77 6.67 9.17 -8.64
CA SER A 77 7.25 7.82 -8.62
C SER A 77 6.13 6.78 -8.58
N HIS A 78 6.19 5.78 -9.46
CA HIS A 78 5.29 4.62 -9.46
C HIS A 78 5.93 3.38 -8.82
N GLU A 79 7.13 3.54 -8.28
CA GLU A 79 7.88 2.50 -7.60
C GLU A 79 7.21 2.06 -6.30
N MET A 80 7.32 0.76 -5.98
CA MET A 80 6.69 0.19 -4.79
C MET A 80 7.44 0.59 -3.53
N ILE A 81 6.77 1.30 -2.61
CA ILE A 81 7.31 1.76 -1.33
C ILE A 81 6.30 1.43 -0.23
N HIS A 82 6.79 1.05 0.96
CA HIS A 82 5.99 0.75 2.14
C HIS A 82 6.49 1.54 3.36
N VAL A 83 5.64 1.77 4.35
CA VAL A 83 6.00 2.53 5.57
C VAL A 83 7.17 1.90 6.33
N SER A 84 7.34 0.58 6.24
CA SER A 84 8.49 -0.12 6.85
C SER A 84 9.83 0.25 6.22
N ASP A 85 9.85 0.81 5.01
CA ASP A 85 11.07 1.24 4.32
C ASP A 85 11.67 2.50 4.94
N TRP A 86 10.88 3.28 5.69
CA TRP A 86 11.37 4.52 6.29
C TRP A 86 12.46 4.29 7.31
N PHE A 87 12.34 3.26 8.15
CA PHE A 87 13.35 2.99 9.17
C PHE A 87 14.76 2.75 8.58
N PRO A 88 15.00 1.75 7.71
CA PRO A 88 16.32 1.54 7.12
C PRO A 88 16.79 2.70 6.22
N THR A 89 15.86 3.41 5.57
CA THR A 89 16.19 4.59 4.76
C THR A 89 16.72 5.74 5.61
N LEU A 90 16.03 6.06 6.72
CA LEU A 90 16.40 7.14 7.62
C LEU A 90 17.68 6.84 8.40
N VAL A 91 17.87 5.60 8.86
CA VAL A 91 19.12 5.17 9.49
C VAL A 91 20.30 5.39 8.54
N LYS A 92 20.14 5.00 7.26
CA LYS A 92 21.20 5.18 6.27
C LYS A 92 21.48 6.65 5.95
N LEU A 93 20.44 7.48 5.84
CA LEU A 93 20.58 8.93 5.65
C LEU A 93 21.28 9.62 6.82
N ALA A 94 21.05 9.14 8.04
CA ALA A 94 21.73 9.60 9.25
C ALA A 94 23.19 9.09 9.38
N GLY A 95 23.67 8.27 8.43
CA GLY A 95 25.00 7.67 8.48
C GLY A 95 25.13 6.50 9.48
N GLY A 96 24.02 6.01 10.03
CA GLY A 96 23.99 4.90 10.97
C GLY A 96 24.07 3.53 10.31
N ASP A 97 24.12 2.49 11.15
CA ASP A 97 24.08 1.08 10.76
C ASP A 97 22.84 0.36 11.31
N LEU A 98 22.53 -0.80 10.74
CA LEU A 98 21.38 -1.63 11.13
C LEU A 98 21.77 -2.76 12.08
N ASN A 99 22.99 -2.74 12.65
CA ASN A 99 23.44 -3.78 13.56
C ASN A 99 22.59 -3.78 14.83
N GLY A 100 22.35 -4.98 15.37
CA GLY A 100 21.50 -5.16 16.56
C GLY A 100 19.99 -5.11 16.27
N THR A 101 19.58 -4.82 15.03
CA THR A 101 18.17 -4.98 14.64
C THR A 101 17.84 -6.46 14.39
N LYS A 102 16.57 -6.83 14.62
CA LYS A 102 16.02 -8.08 14.08
C LYS A 102 15.94 -7.97 12.54
N PRO A 103 15.75 -9.09 11.82
CA PRO A 103 15.45 -9.04 10.39
C PRO A 103 14.32 -8.04 10.11
N LEU A 104 14.59 -7.09 9.21
CA LEU A 104 13.68 -6.01 8.87
C LEU A 104 12.87 -6.37 7.62
N ASP A 105 11.60 -5.99 7.60
CA ASP A 105 10.74 -6.10 6.42
C ASP A 105 10.85 -4.87 5.47
N GLY A 106 11.69 -3.91 5.84
CA GLY A 106 11.91 -2.66 5.12
C GLY A 106 13.22 -2.66 4.33
N PHE A 107 13.26 -1.87 3.26
CA PHE A 107 14.44 -1.65 2.44
C PHE A 107 14.87 -0.19 2.49
N ASN A 108 16.17 0.06 2.30
CA ASN A 108 16.63 1.41 2.00
C ASN A 108 16.21 1.79 0.57
N ILE A 109 15.30 2.76 0.46
CA ILE A 109 14.72 3.22 -0.81
C ILE A 109 15.21 4.62 -1.21
N TRP A 110 16.26 5.15 -0.56
CA TRP A 110 16.72 6.51 -0.84
C TRP A 110 17.08 6.70 -2.31
N GLU A 111 17.78 5.74 -2.92
CA GLU A 111 18.16 5.83 -4.33
C GLU A 111 16.94 5.83 -5.27
N THR A 112 15.88 5.09 -4.92
CA THR A 112 14.60 5.06 -5.63
C THR A 112 13.90 6.42 -5.59
N ILE A 113 13.92 7.08 -4.42
CA ILE A 113 13.34 8.42 -4.23
C ILE A 113 14.21 9.48 -4.92
N ASN A 114 15.50 9.50 -4.61
CA ASN A 114 16.46 10.53 -4.98
C ASN A 114 16.75 10.56 -6.49
N THR A 115 16.98 9.39 -7.07
CA THR A 115 17.46 9.26 -8.47
C THR A 115 16.43 8.63 -9.40
N GLY A 116 15.39 7.97 -8.87
CA GLY A 116 14.40 7.27 -9.70
C GLY A 116 14.84 5.88 -10.15
N LYS A 117 15.84 5.26 -9.50
CA LYS A 117 16.16 3.85 -9.70
C LYS A 117 14.97 2.95 -9.33
N PRO A 118 14.88 1.74 -9.93
CA PRO A 118 13.88 0.77 -9.53
C PRO A 118 13.89 0.51 -8.01
N SER A 119 12.72 0.31 -7.42
CA SER A 119 12.61 -0.06 -6.02
C SER A 119 13.25 -1.43 -5.77
N PRO A 120 13.98 -1.61 -4.65
CA PRO A 120 14.35 -2.94 -4.18
C PRO A 120 13.14 -3.77 -3.75
N ARG A 121 11.99 -3.14 -3.51
CA ARG A 121 10.77 -3.80 -3.07
C ARG A 121 9.97 -4.34 -4.25
N THR A 122 9.75 -5.64 -4.25
CA THR A 122 8.90 -6.33 -5.25
C THR A 122 7.57 -6.82 -4.67
N GLU A 123 7.44 -6.85 -3.34
CA GLU A 123 6.26 -7.35 -2.64
C GLU A 123 5.93 -6.57 -1.36
N ILE A 124 4.65 -6.60 -0.98
CA ILE A 124 4.12 -6.06 0.28
C ILE A 124 3.14 -7.07 0.86
N LEU A 125 3.48 -7.64 2.02
CA LEU A 125 2.49 -8.26 2.88
C LEU A 125 1.77 -7.16 3.65
N HIS A 126 0.48 -6.93 3.36
CA HIS A 126 -0.26 -5.88 4.06
C HIS A 126 -0.61 -6.29 5.48
N ASN A 127 -1.19 -7.48 5.66
CA ASN A 127 -1.44 -8.10 6.96
C ASN A 127 -1.94 -9.55 6.79
N ILE A 128 -1.88 -10.34 7.87
CA ILE A 128 -2.62 -11.59 8.05
C ILE A 128 -3.24 -11.55 9.45
N ASP A 129 -4.57 -11.40 9.51
CA ASP A 129 -5.32 -11.38 10.78
C ASP A 129 -6.23 -12.61 10.87
N PRO A 130 -5.81 -13.67 11.58
CA PRO A 130 -6.62 -14.87 11.79
C PRO A 130 -7.77 -14.64 12.78
N GLY A 131 -7.75 -13.57 13.57
CA GLY A 131 -8.83 -13.21 14.49
C GLY A 131 -10.03 -12.58 13.78
N ARG A 132 -9.83 -11.99 12.60
CA ARG A 132 -10.88 -11.43 11.75
C ARG A 132 -11.46 -12.47 10.79
N VAL A 133 -12.03 -13.52 11.36
CA VAL A 133 -12.85 -14.50 10.63
C VAL A 133 -14.31 -14.07 10.65
N SER A 134 -14.99 -14.20 9.51
CA SER A 134 -16.43 -13.98 9.43
C SER A 134 -17.16 -15.32 9.29
N TRP A 135 -18.14 -15.55 10.18
CA TRP A 135 -19.03 -16.70 10.14
C TRP A 135 -19.75 -16.87 8.78
N PHE A 136 -19.89 -15.79 8.02
CA PHE A 136 -20.57 -15.77 6.71
C PHE A 136 -19.62 -15.99 5.52
N TYR A 137 -18.30 -15.90 5.71
CA TYR A 137 -17.31 -15.93 4.61
C TYR A 137 -16.19 -16.96 4.86
N ASN A 138 -16.57 -18.24 4.82
CA ASN A 138 -15.70 -19.42 4.67
C ASN A 138 -14.44 -19.48 5.56
N TRP A 139 -14.53 -19.02 6.82
CA TRP A 139 -13.49 -19.12 7.86
C TRP A 139 -12.07 -18.68 7.45
N SER A 140 -11.95 -17.87 6.40
CA SER A 140 -10.64 -17.48 5.88
C SER A 140 -10.18 -16.22 6.61
N ALA A 141 -8.93 -16.26 7.09
CA ALA A 141 -8.28 -15.11 7.72
C ALA A 141 -8.31 -13.90 6.78
N GLN A 142 -8.53 -12.71 7.36
CA GLN A 142 -8.37 -11.47 6.62
C GLN A 142 -6.90 -11.29 6.27
N ALA A 143 -6.55 -11.35 4.99
CA ALA A 143 -5.18 -11.10 4.57
C ALA A 143 -5.12 -10.40 3.21
N ALA A 144 -3.98 -9.76 2.95
CA ALA A 144 -3.65 -9.26 1.63
C ALA A 144 -2.14 -9.26 1.36
N LEU A 145 -1.76 -9.64 0.14
CA LEU A 145 -0.39 -9.68 -0.36
C LEU A 145 -0.36 -8.99 -1.73
N ARG A 146 0.61 -8.12 -1.94
CA ARG A 146 0.91 -7.52 -3.25
C ARG A 146 2.25 -8.05 -3.75
N VAL A 147 2.31 -8.46 -5.02
CA VAL A 147 3.54 -8.86 -5.72
C VAL A 147 3.55 -8.17 -7.08
N GLY A 148 4.47 -7.23 -7.25
CA GLY A 148 4.49 -6.30 -8.39
C GLY A 148 3.14 -5.62 -8.59
N ASP A 149 2.53 -5.89 -9.73
CA ASP A 149 1.25 -5.32 -10.11
C ASP A 149 0.02 -6.10 -9.60
N TRP A 150 0.23 -7.28 -9.04
CA TRP A 150 -0.84 -8.17 -8.61
C TRP A 150 -1.10 -8.00 -7.12
N LYS A 151 -2.36 -8.00 -6.71
CA LYS A 151 -2.76 -7.98 -5.29
C LYS A 151 -3.81 -9.06 -5.02
N LEU A 152 -3.50 -9.93 -4.07
CA LEU A 152 -4.38 -10.96 -3.55
C LEU A 152 -5.04 -10.46 -2.26
N LEU A 153 -6.34 -10.71 -2.12
CA LEU A 153 -7.14 -10.46 -0.92
C LEU A 153 -7.85 -11.77 -0.53
N THR A 154 -7.75 -12.18 0.73
CA THR A 154 -8.46 -13.36 1.25
C THR A 154 -9.28 -13.02 2.48
N GLY A 155 -10.34 -13.79 2.73
CA GLY A 155 -11.24 -13.55 3.86
C GLY A 155 -12.08 -12.29 3.72
N PHE A 156 -12.83 -11.98 4.78
CA PHE A 156 -13.68 -10.80 4.82
C PHE A 156 -12.85 -9.55 5.16
N GLN A 157 -12.78 -8.59 4.23
CA GLN A 157 -11.91 -7.42 4.38
C GLN A 157 -12.44 -6.35 5.35
N SER A 158 -13.76 -6.29 5.52
CA SER A 158 -14.52 -5.37 6.38
C SER A 158 -15.82 -4.99 5.66
N ARG A 159 -16.73 -4.35 6.39
CA ARG A 159 -17.89 -3.66 5.81
C ARG A 159 -17.49 -2.42 4.98
N HIS A 160 -16.21 -2.02 5.01
CA HIS A 160 -15.68 -0.81 4.41
C HIS A 160 -15.18 -1.08 2.98
N SER A 161 -16.09 -1.48 2.08
CA SER A 161 -15.73 -2.03 0.76
C SER A 161 -16.26 -1.24 -0.45
N GLN A 162 -16.88 -0.08 -0.21
CA GLN A 162 -17.53 0.69 -1.27
C GLN A 162 -16.56 1.70 -1.90
N TRP A 163 -16.87 2.11 -3.13
CA TRP A 163 -16.30 3.32 -3.73
C TRP A 163 -17.21 4.49 -3.37
N ILE A 164 -16.69 5.44 -2.58
CA ILE A 164 -17.46 6.61 -2.15
C ILE A 164 -16.90 7.83 -2.88
N PRO A 165 -17.65 8.42 -3.82
CA PRO A 165 -17.21 9.61 -4.53
C PRO A 165 -17.33 10.85 -3.63
N PRO A 166 -16.61 11.94 -3.97
CA PRO A 166 -16.72 13.18 -3.22
C PRO A 166 -18.12 13.80 -3.33
N PRO A 167 -18.55 14.56 -2.31
CA PRO A 167 -19.82 15.27 -2.33
C PRO A 167 -19.81 16.27 -3.49
N ASN A 168 -20.94 16.38 -4.19
CA ASN A 168 -21.14 17.19 -5.40
C ASN A 168 -20.52 16.63 -6.69
N SER A 169 -19.97 15.42 -6.67
CA SER A 169 -19.63 14.74 -7.90
C SER A 169 -20.94 14.25 -8.57
N SER A 170 -21.14 14.55 -9.86
CA SER A 170 -22.28 14.07 -10.66
C SER A 170 -22.20 12.56 -10.99
N PHE A 171 -21.34 11.82 -10.29
CA PHE A 171 -21.06 10.42 -10.55
C PHE A 171 -22.24 9.54 -10.14
N ASN A 172 -22.87 8.95 -11.13
CA ASN A 172 -23.95 8.00 -10.94
C ASN A 172 -23.36 6.59 -10.72
N LEU A 173 -23.21 6.20 -9.44
CA LEU A 173 -22.69 4.89 -9.03
C LEU A 173 -23.46 3.69 -9.63
N SER A 174 -24.69 3.88 -10.10
CA SER A 174 -25.49 2.80 -10.73
C SER A 174 -25.15 2.55 -12.20
N LYS A 175 -24.46 3.48 -12.88
CA LYS A 175 -24.18 3.39 -14.33
C LYS A 175 -22.72 3.10 -14.66
N GLU A 176 -21.80 3.44 -13.78
CA GLU A 176 -20.36 3.22 -14.01
C GLU A 176 -19.86 2.02 -13.22
N ASN A 177 -19.81 0.88 -13.92
CA ASN A 177 -18.98 -0.26 -13.55
C ASN A 177 -17.51 0.22 -13.50
N HIS A 178 -17.07 0.76 -12.36
CA HIS A 178 -15.70 1.24 -12.16
C HIS A 178 -14.70 0.07 -12.07
N TYR A 179 -14.50 -0.58 -13.20
CA TYR A 179 -13.32 -1.36 -13.50
C TYR A 179 -12.23 -0.37 -13.96
N THR A 180 -11.57 0.31 -13.03
CA THR A 180 -10.32 1.00 -13.35
C THR A 180 -9.30 -0.06 -13.79
N ASN A 181 -8.27 0.32 -14.56
CA ASN A 181 -7.23 -0.63 -14.98
C ASN A 181 -6.50 -1.28 -13.77
N GLU A 182 -6.56 -0.68 -12.57
CA GLU A 182 -6.13 -1.31 -11.31
C GLU A 182 -7.09 -2.45 -10.87
N THR A 183 -8.41 -2.30 -11.09
CA THR A 183 -9.41 -3.35 -10.85
C THR A 183 -9.24 -4.56 -11.79
N LYS A 184 -8.68 -4.39 -13.01
CA LYS A 184 -8.39 -5.51 -13.92
C LYS A 184 -7.42 -6.54 -13.32
N LYS A 185 -6.54 -6.14 -12.39
CA LYS A 185 -5.56 -7.04 -11.75
C LYS A 185 -6.07 -7.71 -10.47
N ILE A 186 -7.29 -7.38 -10.00
CA ILE A 186 -7.88 -7.91 -8.76
C ILE A 186 -8.88 -9.06 -9.02
N ASN A 187 -9.26 -9.35 -10.27
CA ASN A 187 -10.37 -10.27 -10.58
C ASN A 187 -9.99 -11.69 -11.06
N CYS A 188 -9.10 -12.41 -10.36
CA CYS A 188 -8.97 -13.85 -10.65
C CYS A 188 -8.59 -14.79 -9.49
N LEU A 189 -8.74 -14.41 -8.23
CA LEU A 189 -8.53 -15.36 -7.13
C LEU A 189 -9.61 -15.24 -6.05
N THR A 190 -10.72 -15.96 -6.27
CA THR A 190 -11.59 -16.38 -5.17
C THR A 190 -11.57 -17.90 -5.13
N LEU A 191 -11.22 -18.44 -3.95
CA LEU A 191 -10.99 -19.85 -3.57
C LEU A 191 -9.54 -20.36 -3.75
N LEU A 192 -8.68 -19.90 -2.84
CA LEU A 192 -7.51 -20.68 -2.39
C LEU A 192 -7.83 -21.27 -1.01
N THR A 193 -8.11 -22.57 -0.97
CA THR A 193 -8.13 -23.33 0.29
C THR A 193 -6.68 -23.64 0.65
N ILE A 194 -6.18 -23.09 1.77
CA ILE A 194 -4.90 -23.53 2.36
C ILE A 194 -5.17 -24.87 3.04
N GLN A 195 -4.88 -25.98 2.35
CA GLN A 195 -4.93 -27.30 2.96
C GLN A 195 -3.59 -27.54 3.69
N LYS A 196 -3.62 -27.55 5.02
CA LYS A 196 -2.49 -28.00 5.84
C LYS A 196 -2.28 -29.49 5.59
N SER A 197 -1.22 -29.85 4.87
CA SER A 197 -0.66 -31.19 4.89
C SER A 197 0.86 -31.06 4.97
N GLY A 198 1.44 -31.53 6.07
CA GLY A 198 2.88 -31.70 6.33
C GLY A 198 3.84 -30.65 5.75
N MET A 199 4.27 -29.69 6.59
CA MET A 199 5.44 -28.80 6.41
C MET A 199 5.64 -28.07 5.06
N ASN A 200 4.69 -28.11 4.13
CA ASN A 200 4.77 -27.42 2.84
C ASN A 200 3.42 -26.77 2.49
N CYS A 201 3.35 -25.45 2.56
CA CYS A 201 2.20 -24.69 2.03
C CYS A 201 2.31 -24.60 0.51
N ARG A 202 1.57 -25.45 -0.23
CA ARG A 202 1.36 -25.27 -1.67
C ARG A 202 0.07 -24.49 -1.94
N LEU A 203 0.15 -23.38 -2.69
CA LEU A 203 -1.02 -22.74 -3.28
C LEU A 203 -1.55 -23.62 -4.43
N ASN A 204 -2.76 -24.17 -4.29
CA ASN A 204 -3.47 -24.84 -5.38
C ASN A 204 -4.51 -23.90 -5.98
N ILE A 205 -4.21 -23.31 -7.15
CA ILE A 205 -5.18 -22.51 -7.91
C ILE A 205 -6.17 -23.47 -8.56
N GLN A 206 -7.45 -23.44 -8.13
CA GLN A 206 -8.48 -24.31 -8.70
C GLN A 206 -8.92 -23.89 -10.12
N ARG A 207 -9.42 -24.91 -10.83
CA ARG A 207 -9.65 -25.07 -12.28
C ARG A 207 -10.49 -23.97 -13.00
N LYS A 208 -11.11 -23.01 -12.31
CA LYS A 208 -11.95 -21.95 -12.92
C LYS A 208 -11.15 -20.81 -13.57
N CYS A 209 -9.86 -20.63 -13.26
CA CYS A 209 -9.02 -19.57 -13.83
C CYS A 209 -8.55 -19.85 -15.28
N ARG A 210 -8.72 -21.08 -15.77
CA ARG A 210 -8.10 -21.53 -17.04
C ARG A 210 -8.68 -20.85 -18.29
N ASN A 211 -9.90 -20.31 -18.20
CA ASN A 211 -10.57 -19.66 -19.32
C ASN A 211 -10.32 -18.14 -19.41
N TYR A 212 -9.73 -17.51 -18.38
CA TYR A 212 -9.55 -16.05 -18.32
C TYR A 212 -8.08 -15.62 -18.27
N CYS A 213 -7.13 -16.53 -18.03
CA CYS A 213 -5.69 -16.26 -17.99
C CYS A 213 -4.89 -17.44 -18.58
N PRO A 214 -4.64 -17.46 -19.91
CA PRO A 214 -3.90 -18.55 -20.57
C PRO A 214 -2.41 -18.63 -20.17
N ASP A 215 -1.84 -17.54 -19.63
CA ASP A 215 -0.42 -17.44 -19.28
C ASP A 215 -0.07 -17.92 -17.87
N LEU A 216 -1.04 -18.44 -17.10
CA LEU A 216 -0.84 -18.95 -15.74
C LEU A 216 -0.18 -20.33 -15.70
N LYS A 217 0.72 -20.61 -16.65
CA LYS A 217 1.57 -21.80 -16.65
C LYS A 217 2.80 -21.51 -15.78
N ASN A 218 2.77 -22.09 -14.59
CA ASN A 218 3.91 -22.36 -13.69
C ASN A 218 4.14 -21.34 -12.54
N THR A 219 3.66 -21.76 -11.37
CA THR A 219 4.39 -21.77 -10.09
C THR A 219 4.71 -20.42 -9.41
N ILE A 220 3.83 -19.97 -8.52
CA ILE A 220 4.24 -19.16 -7.36
C ILE A 220 4.89 -20.11 -6.34
N LYS A 221 6.23 -20.19 -6.34
CA LYS A 221 6.98 -20.80 -5.23
C LYS A 221 7.01 -19.77 -4.10
N LEU A 222 6.16 -19.93 -3.09
CA LEU A 222 6.41 -19.31 -1.80
C LEU A 222 7.68 -19.97 -1.23
N ARG A 223 8.75 -19.20 -1.02
CA ARG A 223 9.88 -19.66 -0.20
C ARG A 223 9.41 -19.73 1.25
N SER A 224 9.75 -20.82 1.93
CA SER A 224 9.66 -20.90 3.39
C SER A 224 10.59 -19.85 4.00
N LEU A 225 10.06 -19.06 4.95
CA LEU A 225 10.89 -18.38 5.95
C LEU A 225 11.52 -19.42 6.87
#